data_AF-A0A9E6EHK2-F1
#
_entry.id   AF-A0A9E6EHK2-F1
#
_cell.length_a   1.000
_cell.length_b   1.000
_cell.length_c   1.000
_cell.angle_alpha   90.00
_cell.angle_beta   90.00
_cell.angle_gamma   90.00
#
_symmetry.space_group_name_H-M   'P 1'
#
loop_
_entity.id
_entity.type
_entity.pdbx_description
1 polymer ?
#
loop_
_entity_poly.entity_id
_entity_poly.type
_entity_poly.pdbx_seq_one_letter_code
_entity_poly.pdbx_strand_id
1 'polypeptide(L)'
;GEPGSHWRSRILLGLIAASQNRHPEAVEYYWRALNEERNQPAVHLMLARSLAVLGRESPDSSSYFMQRAREEYNRAMKIDWSLWQVHWDLARLYESENRWVQAAREWNEVRVVLNTSPEIEEALRRAQHLIGSTVGTSLAAVATATLAPTASPTAASTPVPEAEVRLPAVMFRDLRVRDLRRLGDPTVQVGLGEKMASLAFGCSGGWVAKDHAGKHVWEGVSGKGYRIKKNAKGRWVLKNWEGKVLKPLPRLMTLEPLQPDRVLGVINLYQSTGYFWGGGTRATRYYRGKLVILRQSQGLRLNNVLPLENYLAGVLPGEMPAEWPLEALKAQAVVARTDTLRRLGTHWKQGFDVCNTPHCAEYNGVLAEHPRALAALEATGGRRLYRGGRLAPTFYSHACGGMTQDAADAWGEGKDFSADSCGIYDQPGNSVTCVSLPLPPREIRAWIASRPDVLCADSRYSGIASFRWVKIFSQDELKTMLEPRFHLSTIRKLEVLERSRSGYVRTLKISGDHGSITLQGDRVRTLLGGLRSNLFMLLAIPEERGGFPVRWVFWGAGWGHGVGFCQAGSAAMADK
;
A
#
# COMPACT_ATOMS: atom_id res chain seq x y z
N GLY A 1 -22.20 -18.95 19.91
CA GLY A 1 -21.98 -20.11 20.80
C GLY A 1 -20.50 -20.22 21.06
N GLU A 2 -20.13 -20.27 22.34
CA GLU A 2 -18.81 -20.44 22.97
C GLU A 2 -17.70 -19.35 22.88
N PRO A 3 -16.89 -19.18 23.95
CA PRO A 3 -16.24 -17.92 24.33
C PRO A 3 -14.83 -17.80 23.72
N GLY A 4 -14.77 -17.44 22.44
CA GLY A 4 -13.54 -16.98 21.78
C GLY A 4 -13.38 -15.46 21.93
N SER A 5 -12.15 -14.96 22.00
CA SER A 5 -11.87 -13.53 22.19
C SER A 5 -12.62 -12.65 21.18
N HIS A 6 -13.50 -11.79 21.68
CA HIS A 6 -14.35 -10.88 20.91
C HIS A 6 -13.67 -9.53 20.60
N TRP A 7 -12.36 -9.42 20.81
CA TRP A 7 -11.61 -8.16 20.65
C TRP A 7 -11.82 -7.47 19.31
N ARG A 8 -11.93 -8.22 18.19
CA ARG A 8 -12.22 -7.66 16.86
C ARG A 8 -13.61 -7.02 16.77
N SER A 9 -14.63 -7.66 17.34
CA SER A 9 -15.98 -7.09 17.43
C SER A 9 -15.99 -5.84 18.29
N ARG A 10 -15.20 -5.83 19.38
CA ARG A 10 -15.06 -4.64 20.23
C ARG A 10 -14.33 -3.49 19.53
N ILE A 11 -13.32 -3.75 18.69
CA ILE A 11 -12.74 -2.71 17.85
C ILE A 11 -13.80 -2.08 16.94
N LEU A 12 -14.62 -2.90 16.29
CA LEU A 12 -15.67 -2.41 15.40
C LEU A 12 -16.70 -1.56 16.15
N LEU A 13 -17.15 -2.02 17.32
CA LEU A 13 -18.05 -1.26 18.19
C LEU A 13 -17.41 0.06 18.67
N GLY A 14 -16.12 0.03 19.01
CA GLY A 14 -15.35 1.22 19.38
C GLY A 14 -15.25 2.23 18.23
N LEU A 15 -15.05 1.76 17.00
CA LEU A 15 -15.01 2.62 15.81
C LEU A 15 -16.38 3.25 15.52
N ILE A 16 -17.47 2.48 15.66
CA ILE A 16 -18.83 2.98 15.52
C ILE A 16 -19.11 4.05 16.59
N ALA A 17 -18.79 3.77 17.86
CA ALA A 17 -18.97 4.70 18.96
C ALA A 17 -18.17 6.00 18.73
N ALA A 18 -16.89 5.90 18.37
CA ALA A 18 -16.05 7.06 18.07
C ALA A 18 -16.56 7.89 16.89
N SER A 19 -17.08 7.24 15.83
CA SER A 19 -17.66 7.93 14.67
C SER A 19 -18.94 8.71 14.98
N GLN A 20 -19.60 8.36 16.09
CA GLN A 20 -20.81 9.00 16.59
C GLN A 20 -20.51 9.96 17.77
N ASN A 21 -19.24 10.34 17.96
CA ASN A 21 -18.75 11.14 19.09
C ASN A 21 -19.04 10.54 20.48
N ARG A 22 -19.32 9.23 20.57
CA ARG A 22 -19.50 8.50 21.83
C ARG A 22 -18.16 8.00 22.37
N HIS A 23 -17.23 8.93 22.65
CA HIS A 23 -15.86 8.61 23.04
C HIS A 23 -15.70 7.83 24.36
N PRO A 24 -16.51 8.04 25.42
CA PRO A 24 -16.43 7.22 26.63
C PRO A 24 -16.68 5.73 26.34
N GLU A 25 -17.68 5.45 25.52
CA GLU A 25 -18.05 4.09 25.12
C GLU A 25 -16.99 3.48 24.18
N ALA A 26 -16.43 4.29 23.27
CA ALA A 26 -15.32 3.87 22.42
C ALA A 26 -14.09 3.44 23.23
N VAL A 27 -13.73 4.21 24.27
CA VAL A 27 -12.63 3.88 25.20
C VAL A 27 -12.88 2.53 25.88
N GLU A 28 -14.09 2.27 26.36
CA GLU A 28 -14.45 1.01 27.01
C GLU A 28 -14.29 -0.19 26.06
N TYR A 29 -14.74 -0.06 24.81
CA TYR A 29 -14.59 -1.10 23.81
C TYR A 29 -13.13 -1.38 23.45
N TYR A 30 -12.32 -0.34 23.20
CA TYR A 30 -10.91 -0.51 22.88
C TYR A 30 -10.12 -1.07 24.06
N TRP A 31 -10.42 -0.64 25.29
CA TRP A 31 -9.78 -1.17 26.49
C TRP A 31 -10.09 -2.66 26.69
N ARG A 32 -11.36 -3.07 26.52
CA ARG A 32 -11.75 -4.48 26.55
C ARG A 32 -11.10 -5.29 25.42
N ALA A 33 -10.92 -4.70 24.24
CA ALA A 33 -10.18 -5.34 23.14
C ALA A 33 -8.71 -5.58 23.52
N LEU A 34 -8.04 -4.60 24.13
CA LEU A 34 -6.65 -4.72 24.57
C LEU A 34 -6.46 -5.68 25.76
N ASN A 35 -7.47 -5.84 26.61
CA ASN A 35 -7.40 -6.85 27.68
C ASN A 35 -7.37 -8.28 27.14
N GLU A 36 -7.97 -8.51 25.97
CA GLU A 36 -7.99 -9.81 25.31
C GLU A 36 -6.81 -10.00 24.35
N GLU A 37 -6.36 -8.94 23.68
CA GLU A 37 -5.22 -8.99 22.75
C GLU A 37 -4.35 -7.73 22.90
N ARG A 38 -3.29 -7.84 23.73
CA ARG A 38 -2.47 -6.70 24.17
C ARG A 38 -1.51 -6.14 23.13
N ASN A 39 -1.19 -6.90 22.07
CA ASN A 39 -0.14 -6.53 21.11
C ASN A 39 -0.70 -5.93 19.81
N GLN A 40 -1.68 -5.04 19.90
CA GLN A 40 -2.33 -4.44 18.72
C GLN A 40 -2.08 -2.93 18.67
N PRO A 41 -1.09 -2.46 17.89
CA PRO A 41 -0.69 -1.06 17.92
C PRO A 41 -1.78 -0.13 17.35
N ALA A 42 -2.57 -0.62 16.40
CA ALA A 42 -3.72 0.12 15.87
C ALA A 42 -4.81 0.37 16.94
N VAL A 43 -5.01 -0.57 17.87
CA VAL A 43 -6.01 -0.44 18.94
C VAL A 43 -5.52 0.53 20.01
N HIS A 44 -4.22 0.49 20.35
CA HIS A 44 -3.60 1.50 21.20
C HIS A 44 -3.71 2.91 20.58
N LEU A 45 -3.50 3.06 19.27
CA LEU A 45 -3.70 4.32 18.55
C LEU A 45 -5.16 4.81 18.62
N MET A 46 -6.14 3.93 18.37
CA MET A 46 -7.57 4.29 18.44
C MET A 46 -8.02 4.68 19.85
N LEU A 47 -7.51 3.95 20.87
CA LEU A 47 -7.74 4.27 22.28
C LEU A 47 -7.12 5.63 22.63
N ALA A 48 -5.86 5.86 22.25
CA ALA A 48 -5.16 7.12 22.50
C ALA A 48 -5.88 8.33 21.89
N ARG A 49 -6.40 8.19 20.66
CA ARG A 49 -7.20 9.23 20.00
C ARG A 49 -8.48 9.56 20.76
N SER A 50 -9.21 8.53 21.20
CA SER A 50 -10.47 8.71 21.94
C SER A 50 -10.22 9.34 23.31
N LEU A 51 -9.15 8.94 24.01
CA LEU A 51 -8.71 9.59 25.24
C LEU A 51 -8.30 11.04 25.02
N ALA A 52 -7.59 11.36 23.93
CA ALA A 52 -7.21 12.73 23.62
C ALA A 52 -8.42 13.63 23.30
N VAL A 53 -9.50 13.09 22.72
CA VAL A 53 -10.76 13.82 22.54
C VAL A 53 -11.42 14.11 23.89
N LEU A 54 -11.56 13.09 24.76
CA LEU A 54 -12.11 13.26 26.10
C LEU A 54 -11.34 14.30 26.93
N GLY A 55 -10.01 14.30 26.81
CA GLY A 55 -9.16 15.30 27.47
C GLY A 55 -9.41 16.74 27.00
N ARG A 56 -9.85 16.94 25.76
CA ARG A 56 -10.24 18.28 25.25
C ARG A 56 -11.65 18.67 25.66
N GLU A 57 -12.56 17.71 25.77
CA GLU A 57 -13.97 17.92 26.09
C GLU A 57 -14.27 18.00 27.59
N SER A 58 -13.37 17.51 28.44
CA SER A 58 -13.54 17.44 29.91
C SER A 58 -12.44 18.24 30.64
N PRO A 59 -12.63 19.56 30.88
CA PRO A 59 -11.63 20.41 31.53
C PRO A 59 -11.14 19.87 32.88
N ASP A 60 -12.06 19.38 33.71
CA ASP A 60 -11.77 18.89 35.07
C ASP A 60 -10.95 17.60 35.10
N SER A 61 -10.96 16.82 34.01
CA SER A 61 -10.24 15.54 33.89
C SER A 61 -9.21 15.54 32.75
N SER A 62 -8.92 16.72 32.19
CA SER A 62 -8.09 16.89 31.00
C SER A 62 -6.70 16.27 31.20
N SER A 63 -6.06 16.58 32.33
CA SER A 63 -4.72 16.06 32.68
C SER A 63 -4.67 14.52 32.70
N TYR A 64 -5.69 13.88 33.28
CA TYR A 64 -5.78 12.42 33.36
C TYR A 64 -5.90 11.79 31.96
N PHE A 65 -6.86 12.26 31.15
CA PHE A 65 -7.09 11.69 29.83
C PHE A 65 -5.93 11.95 28.86
N MET A 66 -5.31 13.13 28.92
CA MET A 66 -4.13 13.46 28.11
C MET A 66 -2.90 12.63 28.51
N GLN A 67 -2.70 12.39 29.81
CA GLN A 67 -1.65 11.48 30.27
C GLN A 67 -1.87 10.05 29.76
N ARG A 68 -3.10 9.54 29.87
CA ARG A 68 -3.44 8.20 29.39
C ARG A 68 -3.30 8.10 27.87
N ALA A 69 -3.72 9.11 27.12
CA ALA A 69 -3.51 9.17 25.68
C ALA A 69 -2.02 9.05 25.32
N ARG A 70 -1.12 9.77 26.01
CA ARG A 70 0.33 9.63 25.81
C ARG A 70 0.84 8.23 26.12
N GLU A 71 0.39 7.62 27.21
CA GLU A 71 0.79 6.26 27.57
C GLU A 71 0.42 5.27 26.46
N GLU A 72 -0.78 5.38 25.90
CA GLU A 72 -1.26 4.50 24.84
C GLU A 72 -0.57 4.77 23.50
N TYR A 73 -0.31 6.03 23.13
CA TYR A 73 0.55 6.35 21.98
C TYR A 73 1.96 5.75 22.15
N ASN A 74 2.57 5.88 23.34
CA ASN A 74 3.86 5.28 23.62
C ASN A 74 3.84 3.74 23.56
N ARG A 75 2.74 3.09 23.97
CA ARG A 75 2.58 1.64 23.82
C ARG A 75 2.43 1.25 22.35
N ALA A 76 1.66 1.99 21.56
CA ALA A 76 1.57 1.81 20.12
C ALA A 76 2.95 1.90 19.46
N MET A 77 3.74 2.93 19.78
CA MET A 77 5.10 3.10 19.25
C MET A 77 6.07 2.00 19.69
N LYS A 78 5.94 1.49 20.93
CA LYS A 78 6.78 0.38 21.41
C LYS A 78 6.52 -0.91 20.62
N ILE A 79 5.29 -1.11 20.16
CA ILE A 79 4.89 -2.28 19.38
C ILE A 79 5.25 -2.08 17.90
N ASP A 80 4.90 -0.92 17.33
CA ASP A 80 5.22 -0.54 15.95
C ASP A 80 5.58 0.95 15.86
N TRP A 81 6.88 1.22 15.84
CA TRP A 81 7.43 2.58 15.73
C TRP A 81 7.24 3.18 14.33
N SER A 82 6.90 2.38 13.32
CA SER A 82 6.72 2.88 11.94
C SER A 82 5.37 3.56 11.70
N LEU A 83 4.46 3.52 12.68
CA LEU A 83 3.16 4.18 12.63
C LEU A 83 3.32 5.70 12.73
N TRP A 84 3.54 6.36 11.59
CA TRP A 84 3.67 7.82 11.52
C TRP A 84 2.47 8.55 12.12
N GLN A 85 1.28 7.95 12.08
CA GLN A 85 0.07 8.53 12.68
C GLN A 85 0.24 8.75 14.18
N VAL A 86 0.98 7.88 14.87
CA VAL A 86 1.26 8.02 16.29
C VAL A 86 2.19 9.21 16.55
N HIS A 87 3.26 9.34 15.76
CA HIS A 87 4.17 10.49 15.83
C HIS A 87 3.46 11.80 15.49
N TRP A 88 2.58 11.79 14.49
CA TRP A 88 1.78 12.95 14.10
C TRP A 88 0.84 13.41 15.22
N ASP A 89 0.10 12.46 15.79
CA ASP A 89 -0.86 12.77 16.85
C ASP A 89 -0.16 13.18 18.14
N LEU A 90 1.00 12.57 18.48
CA LEU A 90 1.82 12.99 19.61
C LEU A 90 2.46 14.36 19.40
N ALA A 91 2.93 14.67 18.19
CA ALA A 91 3.49 15.98 17.88
C ALA A 91 2.44 17.07 18.13
N ARG A 92 1.23 16.89 17.58
CA ARG A 92 0.07 17.78 17.79
C ARG A 92 -0.33 17.88 19.27
N LEU A 93 -0.31 16.77 19.98
CA LEU A 93 -0.60 16.75 21.41
C LEU A 93 0.43 17.57 22.19
N TYR A 94 1.73 17.39 21.92
CA TYR A 94 2.79 18.18 22.53
C TYR A 94 2.73 19.66 22.16
N GLU A 95 2.36 20.01 20.92
CA GLU A 95 2.10 21.41 20.54
C GLU A 95 0.97 22.00 21.40
N SER A 96 -0.14 21.28 21.57
CA SER A 96 -1.28 21.76 22.38
C SER A 96 -0.94 21.94 23.87
N GLU A 97 0.11 21.27 24.35
CA GLU A 97 0.61 21.37 25.72
C GLU A 97 1.80 22.35 25.86
N ASN A 98 2.16 23.08 24.80
CA ASN A 98 3.35 23.94 24.74
C ASN A 98 4.67 23.18 25.02
N ARG A 99 4.71 21.87 24.74
CA ARG A 99 5.88 20.99 24.92
C ARG A 99 6.70 20.92 23.66
N TRP A 100 7.23 22.08 23.25
CA TRP A 100 7.80 22.30 21.92
C TRP A 100 9.02 21.42 21.59
N VAL A 101 9.84 21.06 22.58
CA VAL A 101 10.98 20.15 22.38
C VAL A 101 10.52 18.75 21.98
N GLN A 102 9.51 18.23 22.70
CA GLN A 102 8.91 16.93 22.38
C GLN A 102 8.13 17.00 21.07
N ALA A 103 7.38 18.08 20.81
CA ALA A 103 6.70 18.30 19.55
C ALA A 103 7.67 18.30 18.35
N ALA A 104 8.78 19.02 18.45
CA ALA A 104 9.81 19.08 17.39
C ALA A 104 10.44 17.70 17.14
N ARG A 105 10.66 16.91 18.20
CA ARG A 105 11.16 15.53 18.07
C ARG A 105 10.17 14.67 17.30
N GLU A 106 8.90 14.66 17.70
CA GLU A 106 7.87 13.84 17.03
C GLU A 106 7.62 14.30 15.59
N TRP A 107 7.59 15.61 15.32
CA TRP A 107 7.51 16.14 13.96
C TRP A 107 8.69 15.72 13.09
N ASN A 108 9.88 15.62 13.68
CA ASN A 108 11.04 15.11 12.97
C ASN A 108 10.89 13.63 12.63
N GLU A 109 10.29 12.82 13.50
CA GLU A 109 9.98 11.41 13.18
C GLU A 109 8.90 11.29 12.09
N VAL A 110 7.85 12.11 12.14
CA VAL A 110 6.87 12.22 11.04
C VAL A 110 7.56 12.56 9.72
N ARG A 111 8.48 13.53 9.73
CA ARG A 111 9.26 13.94 8.56
C ARG A 111 10.09 12.78 7.99
N VAL A 112 10.71 12.00 8.88
CA VAL A 112 11.52 10.82 8.54
C VAL A 112 10.66 9.72 7.90
N VAL A 113 9.42 9.51 8.36
CA VAL A 113 8.53 8.46 7.84
C VAL A 113 7.80 8.88 6.56
N LEU A 114 7.29 10.11 6.47
CA LEU A 114 6.46 10.59 5.35
C LEU A 114 7.21 11.30 4.22
N ASN A 115 8.52 11.53 4.37
CA ASN A 115 9.35 12.23 3.38
C ASN A 115 8.78 13.61 2.99
N THR A 116 8.78 14.53 3.97
CA THR A 116 8.51 15.99 3.90
C THR A 116 7.25 16.48 3.18
N SER A 117 6.35 17.16 3.91
CA SER A 117 5.28 18.01 3.38
C SER A 117 5.48 19.47 3.86
N PRO A 118 4.94 20.49 3.16
CA PRO A 118 5.01 21.88 3.61
C PRO A 118 4.45 22.08 5.03
N GLU A 119 3.44 21.30 5.40
CA GLU A 119 2.78 21.35 6.71
C GLU A 119 3.72 20.87 7.84
N ILE A 120 4.51 19.82 7.59
CA ILE A 120 5.49 19.29 8.54
C ILE A 120 6.66 20.27 8.72
N GLU A 121 7.14 20.86 7.62
CA GLU A 121 8.22 21.84 7.64
C GLU A 121 7.79 23.14 8.35
N GLU A 122 6.54 23.56 8.14
CA GLU A 122 5.97 24.70 8.88
C GLU A 122 5.82 24.38 10.37
N ALA A 123 5.32 23.19 10.73
CA ALA A 123 5.20 22.79 12.12
C ALA A 123 6.56 22.69 12.84
N LEU A 124 7.59 22.16 12.16
CA LEU A 124 8.96 22.14 12.67
C LEU A 124 9.52 23.55 12.87
N ARG A 125 9.34 24.44 11.88
CA ARG A 125 9.78 25.84 12.00
C ARG A 125 9.12 26.54 13.17
N ARG A 126 7.81 26.36 13.35
CA ARG A 126 7.07 26.91 14.51
C ARG A 126 7.60 26.37 15.83
N ALA A 127 7.76 25.05 15.95
CA ALA A 127 8.27 24.44 17.18
C ALA A 127 9.70 24.92 17.51
N GLN A 128 10.59 24.98 16.51
CA GLN A 128 11.97 25.47 16.68
C GLN A 128 12.03 26.96 17.04
N HIS A 129 11.19 27.78 16.41
CA HIS A 129 11.08 29.20 16.74
C HIS A 129 10.62 29.39 18.19
N LEU A 130 9.61 28.64 18.62
CA LEU A 130 9.07 28.74 19.97
C LEU A 130 10.05 28.25 21.03
N ILE A 131 10.82 27.19 20.76
CA ILE A 131 11.96 26.77 21.59
C ILE A 131 12.98 27.92 21.75
N GLY A 132 13.33 28.59 20.65
CA GLY A 132 14.26 29.73 20.67
C GLY A 132 13.72 30.96 21.44
N SER A 133 12.40 31.15 21.48
CA SER A 133 11.75 32.25 22.19
C SER A 133 11.55 32.01 23.70
N THR A 134 11.53 30.74 24.16
CA THR A 134 11.36 30.40 25.58
C THR A 134 12.67 30.36 26.35
N VAL A 135 13.80 30.14 25.67
CA VAL A 135 15.14 30.06 26.29
C VAL A 135 15.83 31.41 26.17
N GLY A 136 15.41 32.37 27.00
CA GLY A 136 16.11 33.64 27.16
C GLY A 136 17.56 33.43 27.61
N THR A 137 18.50 33.94 26.82
CA THR A 137 19.90 34.25 27.17
C THR A 137 20.71 33.15 27.85
N SER A 138 21.30 32.26 27.04
CA SER A 138 22.68 31.76 27.21
C SER A 138 23.13 31.11 25.89
N LEU A 139 23.72 31.93 25.03
CA LEU A 139 24.20 31.59 23.68
C LEU A 139 25.48 30.72 23.68
N ALA A 140 25.84 30.10 24.80
CA ALA A 140 27.09 29.34 24.96
C ALA A 140 26.90 27.82 25.18
N ALA A 141 25.70 27.32 25.46
CA ALA A 141 25.44 25.88 25.62
C ALA A 141 24.83 25.20 24.38
N VAL A 142 24.40 25.97 23.37
CA VAL A 142 23.87 25.46 22.10
C VAL A 142 24.92 25.56 20.96
N ALA A 143 26.06 26.22 21.21
CA ALA A 143 27.14 26.45 20.25
C ALA A 143 28.06 25.22 19.98
N THR A 144 27.67 24.00 20.37
CA THR A 144 28.27 22.76 19.87
C THR A 144 27.39 22.01 18.86
N ALA A 145 26.25 22.60 18.46
CA ALA A 145 25.34 21.99 17.50
C ALA A 145 24.85 22.99 16.44
N THR A 146 25.76 23.77 15.85
CA THR A 146 25.45 24.55 14.63
C THR A 146 26.40 24.18 13.51
N LEU A 147 25.85 23.44 12.53
CA LEU A 147 25.85 23.80 11.12
C LEU A 147 27.07 24.59 10.63
N ALA A 148 27.99 23.88 9.97
CA ALA A 148 28.76 24.45 8.86
C ALA A 148 28.06 24.06 7.54
N PRO A 149 27.94 25.00 6.58
CA PRO A 149 27.10 24.89 5.40
C PRO A 149 27.75 23.97 4.36
N THR A 150 26.95 23.17 3.67
CA THR A 150 27.36 22.67 2.36
C THR A 150 26.30 22.99 1.32
N ALA A 151 26.79 23.56 0.23
CA ALA A 151 26.06 24.13 -0.89
C ALA A 151 24.98 23.23 -1.48
N SER A 152 23.99 23.86 -2.12
CA SER A 152 23.07 23.23 -3.06
C SER A 152 23.80 22.27 -4.01
N PRO A 153 23.36 21.01 -4.14
CA PRO A 153 23.60 20.25 -5.34
C PRO A 153 22.36 20.38 -6.22
N THR A 154 22.54 21.15 -7.28
CA THR A 154 22.05 20.78 -8.62
C THR A 154 21.99 19.26 -8.81
N ALA A 155 20.98 18.81 -9.55
CA ALA A 155 20.72 17.43 -9.93
C ALA A 155 21.98 16.55 -10.08
N ALA A 156 22.37 15.91 -8.98
CA ALA A 156 23.32 14.81 -8.91
C ALA A 156 23.06 14.07 -7.59
N SER A 157 22.62 12.82 -7.68
CA SER A 157 22.33 11.97 -6.54
C SER A 157 23.61 11.67 -5.74
N THR A 158 23.84 12.38 -4.64
CA THR A 158 24.79 11.97 -3.58
C THR A 158 24.05 11.32 -2.42
N PRO A 159 24.56 10.20 -1.86
CA PRO A 159 23.85 9.45 -0.83
C PRO A 159 23.98 10.15 0.53
N VAL A 160 22.86 10.39 1.20
CA VAL A 160 22.83 10.76 2.61
C VAL A 160 23.56 9.69 3.43
N PRO A 161 24.48 10.04 4.35
CA PRO A 161 25.13 9.04 5.20
C PRO A 161 24.08 8.43 6.12
N GLU A 162 23.83 7.13 5.93
CA GLU A 162 23.07 6.30 6.87
C GLU A 162 23.69 6.45 8.26
N ALA A 163 23.01 7.17 9.16
CA ALA A 163 23.22 6.97 10.59
C ALA A 163 23.19 5.45 10.84
N GLU A 164 24.16 4.94 11.58
CA GLU A 164 24.23 3.53 11.97
C GLU A 164 22.97 3.19 12.77
N VAL A 165 21.93 2.76 12.07
CA VAL A 165 20.78 2.09 12.69
C VAL A 165 21.37 0.87 13.39
N ARG A 166 21.50 0.94 14.73
CA ARG A 166 21.73 -0.22 15.58
C ARG A 166 20.47 -1.08 15.49
N LEU A 167 20.43 -1.94 14.47
CA LEU A 167 19.34 -2.89 14.23
C LEU A 167 19.37 -3.96 15.34
N PRO A 168 18.26 -4.23 16.04
CA PRO A 168 18.24 -5.15 17.17
C PRO A 168 18.67 -6.58 16.77
N ALA A 169 19.37 -7.24 17.69
CA ALA A 169 20.14 -8.47 17.49
C ALA A 169 19.32 -9.76 17.24
N VAL A 170 18.05 -9.69 16.85
CA VAL A 170 17.19 -10.89 16.73
C VAL A 170 16.16 -10.72 15.61
N MET A 171 16.54 -10.88 14.33
CA MET A 171 15.55 -10.84 13.24
C MET A 171 15.47 -12.09 12.36
N PHE A 172 16.35 -13.08 12.50
CA PHE A 172 16.29 -14.27 11.64
C PHE A 172 16.29 -15.56 12.48
N ARG A 173 15.36 -15.69 13.44
CA ARG A 173 15.12 -16.97 14.15
C ARG A 173 14.62 -18.04 13.15
N ASP A 174 14.63 -19.31 13.56
CA ASP A 174 14.32 -20.53 12.77
C ASP A 174 12.93 -20.57 12.10
N LEU A 175 12.62 -19.58 11.27
CA LEU A 175 11.42 -19.54 10.44
C LEU A 175 11.60 -20.55 9.32
N ARG A 176 10.69 -21.53 9.27
CA ARG A 176 10.62 -22.52 8.20
C ARG A 176 9.29 -22.40 7.49
N VAL A 177 9.31 -22.70 6.21
CA VAL A 177 8.14 -22.68 5.35
C VAL A 177 8.07 -23.97 4.54
N ARG A 178 6.86 -24.50 4.37
CA ARG A 178 6.65 -25.65 3.48
C ARG A 178 6.90 -25.23 2.03
N ASP A 179 7.69 -25.99 1.28
CA ASP A 179 7.90 -25.73 -0.14
C ASP A 179 6.68 -26.16 -0.96
N LEU A 180 6.17 -25.25 -1.80
CA LEU A 180 4.97 -25.46 -2.60
C LEU A 180 5.30 -25.72 -4.08
N ARG A 181 6.59 -25.85 -4.43
CA ARG A 181 7.00 -26.06 -5.81
C ARG A 181 6.30 -27.28 -6.43
N ARG A 182 5.90 -27.13 -7.69
CA ARG A 182 5.39 -28.24 -8.51
C ARG A 182 6.32 -28.44 -9.69
N LEU A 183 6.48 -29.70 -10.10
CA LEU A 183 7.31 -30.04 -11.25
C LEU A 183 6.71 -29.40 -12.51
N GLY A 184 7.55 -28.74 -13.31
CA GLY A 184 7.15 -28.08 -14.54
C GLY A 184 6.57 -26.67 -14.39
N ASP A 185 6.37 -26.17 -13.17
CA ASP A 185 6.02 -24.76 -12.98
C ASP A 185 7.25 -23.85 -13.21
N PRO A 186 7.07 -22.70 -13.88
CA PRO A 186 8.16 -21.78 -14.10
C PRO A 186 8.60 -21.09 -12.81
N THR A 187 9.83 -20.57 -12.84
CA THR A 187 10.28 -19.60 -11.84
C THR A 187 9.76 -18.22 -12.18
N VAL A 188 9.36 -17.47 -11.17
CA VAL A 188 8.98 -16.06 -11.27
C VAL A 188 10.13 -15.23 -10.73
N GLN A 189 10.55 -14.22 -11.47
CA GLN A 189 11.50 -13.20 -11.00
C GLN A 189 10.76 -11.91 -10.66
N VAL A 190 10.63 -11.61 -9.37
CA VAL A 190 9.94 -10.41 -8.87
C VAL A 190 10.94 -9.29 -8.61
N GLY A 191 10.69 -8.11 -9.18
CA GLY A 191 11.43 -6.89 -8.84
C GLY A 191 11.01 -6.36 -7.46
N LEU A 192 11.94 -6.31 -6.50
CA LEU A 192 11.69 -5.86 -5.13
C LEU A 192 12.16 -4.43 -4.86
N GLY A 193 13.15 -3.94 -5.60
CA GLY A 193 13.68 -2.60 -5.43
C GLY A 193 14.76 -2.26 -6.45
N GLU A 194 14.82 -0.98 -6.81
CA GLU A 194 15.81 -0.41 -7.74
C GLU A 194 16.51 0.79 -7.12
N LYS A 195 17.68 1.16 -7.66
CA LYS A 195 18.49 2.32 -7.21
C LYS A 195 18.78 2.33 -5.70
N MET A 196 18.88 1.16 -5.08
CA MET A 196 19.08 1.05 -3.64
C MET A 196 20.52 1.45 -3.27
N ALA A 197 20.68 2.37 -2.31
CA ALA A 197 22.00 2.81 -1.83
C ALA A 197 22.67 1.80 -0.90
N SER A 198 21.88 0.93 -0.27
CA SER A 198 22.33 -0.16 0.58
C SER A 198 21.31 -1.30 0.56
N LEU A 199 21.71 -2.46 1.08
CA LEU A 199 20.82 -3.58 1.34
C LEU A 199 21.23 -4.25 2.64
N ALA A 200 20.28 -4.44 3.56
CA ALA A 200 20.49 -5.23 4.77
C ALA A 200 19.62 -6.49 4.71
N PHE A 201 20.20 -7.64 5.00
CA PHE A 201 19.53 -8.93 4.85
C PHE A 201 20.08 -9.98 5.82
N GLY A 202 19.39 -11.12 5.91
CA GLY A 202 19.87 -12.33 6.54
C GLY A 202 18.99 -13.52 6.19
N CYS A 203 19.25 -14.66 6.82
CA CYS A 203 18.57 -15.91 6.52
C CYS A 203 18.21 -16.67 7.80
N SER A 204 17.06 -17.32 7.77
CA SER A 204 16.58 -18.25 8.81
C SER A 204 17.32 -19.59 8.83
N GLY A 205 18.20 -19.83 7.86
CA GLY A 205 19.06 -21.02 7.76
C GLY A 205 20.44 -20.67 7.20
N GLY A 206 21.31 -21.67 7.08
CA GLY A 206 22.56 -21.50 6.35
C GLY A 206 22.28 -21.14 4.89
N TRP A 207 23.15 -20.34 4.27
CA TRP A 207 22.96 -19.85 2.91
C TRP A 207 24.30 -19.65 2.20
N VAL A 208 24.26 -19.66 0.87
CA VAL A 208 25.43 -19.43 0.01
C VAL A 208 25.21 -18.23 -0.88
N ALA A 209 26.29 -17.50 -1.13
CA ALA A 209 26.35 -16.48 -2.16
C ALA A 209 27.10 -17.04 -3.37
N LYS A 210 26.48 -16.91 -4.55
CA LYS A 210 27.05 -17.29 -5.84
C LYS A 210 27.27 -16.06 -6.71
N ASP A 211 28.34 -16.04 -7.48
CA ASP A 211 28.56 -14.99 -8.48
C ASP A 211 27.78 -15.25 -9.78
N HIS A 212 28.04 -14.42 -10.79
CA HIS A 212 27.45 -14.54 -12.13
C HIS A 212 27.76 -15.86 -12.86
N ALA A 213 28.86 -16.55 -12.53
CA ALA A 213 29.23 -17.84 -13.09
C ALA A 213 28.63 -19.01 -12.27
N GLY A 214 27.87 -18.70 -11.21
CA GLY A 214 27.35 -19.69 -10.27
C GLY A 214 28.39 -20.20 -9.28
N LYS A 215 29.62 -19.66 -9.30
CA LYS A 215 30.69 -20.07 -8.38
C LYS A 215 30.35 -19.63 -6.97
N HIS A 216 30.52 -20.54 -6.01
CA HIS A 216 30.37 -20.23 -4.59
C HIS A 216 31.45 -19.22 -4.18
N VAL A 217 31.02 -18.04 -3.72
CA VAL A 217 31.93 -16.97 -3.30
C VAL A 217 31.88 -16.69 -1.80
N TRP A 218 30.80 -17.11 -1.13
CA TRP A 218 30.62 -16.88 0.30
C TRP A 218 29.56 -17.80 0.91
N GLU A 219 29.69 -18.09 2.20
CA GLU A 219 28.70 -18.81 3.00
C GLU A 219 28.29 -17.96 4.19
N GLY A 220 26.99 -17.88 4.45
CA GLY A 220 26.47 -17.15 5.59
C GLY A 220 25.83 -18.05 6.63
N VAL A 221 25.79 -17.52 7.84
CA VAL A 221 25.38 -18.21 9.03
C VAL A 221 23.91 -17.90 9.30
N SER A 222 23.15 -18.93 9.67
CA SER A 222 21.76 -18.79 10.10
C SER A 222 21.63 -17.77 11.24
N GLY A 223 20.58 -16.96 11.24
CA GLY A 223 20.34 -16.00 12.32
C GLY A 223 21.19 -14.74 12.27
N LYS A 224 22.27 -14.74 11.48
CA LYS A 224 23.16 -13.58 11.31
C LYS A 224 22.69 -12.70 10.15
N GLY A 225 23.01 -11.43 10.24
CA GLY A 225 22.66 -10.44 9.25
C GLY A 225 23.87 -9.73 8.69
N TYR A 226 23.63 -9.16 7.53
CA TYR A 226 24.62 -8.75 6.58
C TYR A 226 24.18 -7.44 5.95
N ARG A 227 25.16 -6.61 5.55
CA ARG A 227 24.90 -5.35 4.87
C ARG A 227 25.77 -5.21 3.63
N ILE A 228 25.16 -4.74 2.56
CA ILE A 228 25.82 -4.33 1.34
C ILE A 228 25.74 -2.81 1.26
N LYS A 229 26.89 -2.15 1.18
CA LYS A 229 26.98 -0.71 0.91
C LYS A 229 28.32 -0.35 0.26
N LYS A 230 28.41 0.86 -0.29
CA LYS A 230 29.71 1.41 -0.71
C LYS A 230 30.58 1.70 0.52
N ASN A 231 31.86 1.34 0.46
CA ASN A 231 32.86 1.76 1.44
C ASN A 231 33.35 3.19 1.17
N ALA A 232 34.26 3.72 2.00
CA ALA A 232 34.82 5.06 1.83
C ALA A 232 35.53 5.27 0.48
N LYS A 233 35.95 4.20 -0.20
CA LYS A 233 36.55 4.24 -1.55
C LYS A 233 35.49 4.10 -2.67
N GLY A 234 34.21 4.23 -2.35
CA GLY A 234 33.10 4.11 -3.30
C GLY A 234 32.83 2.69 -3.82
N ARG A 235 33.54 1.66 -3.31
CA ARG A 235 33.40 0.27 -3.77
C ARG A 235 32.31 -0.44 -2.97
N TRP A 236 31.41 -1.14 -3.65
CA TRP A 236 30.43 -1.99 -2.99
C TRP A 236 31.09 -3.16 -2.27
N VAL A 237 30.77 -3.33 -1.00
CA VAL A 237 31.29 -4.39 -0.14
C VAL A 237 30.17 -5.07 0.62
N LEU A 238 30.35 -6.36 0.91
CA LEU A 238 29.53 -7.10 1.86
C LEU A 238 30.20 -7.04 3.24
N LYS A 239 29.41 -6.72 4.27
CA LYS A 239 29.83 -6.68 5.68
C LYS A 239 28.90 -7.55 6.52
N ASN A 240 29.41 -8.13 7.60
CA ASN A 240 28.56 -8.61 8.69
C ASN A 240 28.04 -7.43 9.54
N TRP A 241 27.15 -7.71 10.49
CA TRP A 241 26.63 -6.68 11.39
C TRP A 241 27.67 -6.08 12.34
N GLU A 242 28.73 -6.82 12.66
CA GLU A 242 29.86 -6.31 13.42
C GLU A 242 30.74 -5.34 12.60
N GLY A 243 30.37 -5.05 11.34
CA GLY A 243 31.01 -4.06 10.49
C GLY A 243 32.27 -4.56 9.76
N LYS A 244 32.69 -5.81 10.02
CA LYS A 244 33.81 -6.48 9.35
C LYS A 244 33.49 -6.64 7.86
N VAL A 245 34.35 -6.08 7.02
CA VAL A 245 34.27 -6.30 5.56
C VAL A 245 34.63 -7.76 5.29
N LEU A 246 33.72 -8.45 4.62
CA LEU A 246 33.88 -9.86 4.27
C LEU A 246 34.53 -9.98 2.90
N LYS A 247 33.91 -9.42 1.86
CA LYS A 247 34.41 -9.43 0.48
C LYS A 247 33.92 -8.21 -0.32
N PRO A 248 34.64 -7.81 -1.40
CA PRO A 248 34.09 -6.95 -2.45
C PRO A 248 32.83 -7.58 -3.07
N LEU A 249 31.83 -6.77 -3.40
CA LEU A 249 30.62 -7.26 -4.03
C LEU A 249 30.84 -7.44 -5.55
N PRO A 250 30.61 -8.64 -6.12
CA PRO A 250 30.65 -8.85 -7.56
C PRO A 250 29.55 -8.05 -8.28
N ARG A 251 29.59 -8.00 -9.62
CA ARG A 251 28.57 -7.29 -10.41
C ARG A 251 27.16 -7.87 -10.15
N LEU A 252 27.06 -9.19 -10.14
CA LEU A 252 25.85 -9.93 -9.81
C LEU A 252 26.17 -10.92 -8.70
N MET A 253 25.30 -11.00 -7.70
CA MET A 253 25.37 -11.96 -6.61
C MET A 253 24.00 -12.59 -6.39
N THR A 254 23.96 -13.92 -6.30
CA THR A 254 22.76 -14.67 -5.94
C THR A 254 22.90 -15.18 -4.51
N LEU A 255 21.94 -14.86 -3.64
CA LEU A 255 21.82 -15.38 -2.29
C LEU A 255 20.82 -16.53 -2.29
N GLU A 256 21.26 -17.72 -1.89
CA GLU A 256 20.44 -18.94 -1.92
C GLU A 256 20.53 -19.66 -0.57
N PRO A 257 19.39 -19.91 0.10
CA PRO A 257 19.38 -20.76 1.28
C PRO A 257 19.82 -22.18 0.94
N LEU A 258 20.54 -22.84 1.86
CA LEU A 258 20.99 -24.23 1.69
C LEU A 258 19.83 -25.22 1.68
N GLN A 259 18.73 -24.90 2.37
CA GLN A 259 17.51 -25.69 2.37
C GLN A 259 16.34 -24.87 1.83
N PRO A 260 15.47 -25.45 0.99
CA PRO A 260 14.40 -24.72 0.32
C PRO A 260 13.26 -24.27 1.24
N ASP A 261 13.18 -24.83 2.46
CA ASP A 261 12.23 -24.45 3.51
C ASP A 261 12.69 -23.23 4.32
N ARG A 262 13.85 -22.66 4.01
CA ARG A 262 14.40 -21.47 4.66
C ARG A 262 14.10 -20.21 3.88
N VAL A 263 13.94 -19.12 4.61
CA VAL A 263 13.57 -17.80 4.09
C VAL A 263 14.70 -16.78 4.26
N LEU A 264 14.81 -15.88 3.27
CA LEU A 264 15.70 -14.73 3.26
C LEU A 264 14.92 -13.49 3.72
N GLY A 265 15.38 -12.86 4.81
CA GLY A 265 14.80 -11.61 5.28
C GLY A 265 15.55 -10.41 4.72
N VAL A 266 14.83 -9.41 4.25
CA VAL A 266 15.34 -8.12 3.75
C VAL A 266 14.77 -7.02 4.63
N ILE A 267 15.64 -6.17 5.13
CA ILE A 267 15.32 -5.15 6.13
C ILE A 267 15.08 -3.82 5.43
N ASN A 268 14.05 -3.09 5.88
CA ASN A 268 13.78 -1.71 5.47
C ASN A 268 13.52 -1.55 3.95
N LEU A 269 12.82 -2.52 3.35
CA LEU A 269 12.46 -2.49 1.94
C LEU A 269 11.24 -1.61 1.71
N TYR A 270 11.30 -0.71 0.72
CA TYR A 270 10.15 0.10 0.30
C TYR A 270 9.08 -0.75 -0.40
N GLN A 271 7.81 -0.47 -0.11
CA GLN A 271 6.66 -1.08 -0.80
C GLN A 271 5.79 -0.06 -1.51
N SER A 272 5.03 -0.56 -2.50
CA SER A 272 3.89 0.08 -3.15
C SER A 272 4.11 1.55 -3.52
N THR A 273 5.31 1.85 -4.01
CA THR A 273 5.69 3.19 -4.46
C THR A 273 4.79 3.62 -5.62
N GLY A 274 4.14 4.78 -5.47
CA GLY A 274 3.29 5.37 -6.51
C GLY A 274 1.78 5.13 -6.38
N TYR A 275 1.30 4.45 -5.34
CA TYR A 275 -0.14 4.37 -5.03
C TYR A 275 -0.45 5.07 -3.70
N PHE A 276 -1.53 5.87 -3.66
CA PHE A 276 -1.83 6.74 -2.51
C PHE A 276 -2.17 6.00 -1.21
N TRP A 277 -2.59 4.74 -1.28
CA TRP A 277 -2.78 3.86 -0.11
C TRP A 277 -1.50 3.08 0.28
N GLY A 278 -0.49 3.05 -0.59
CA GLY A 278 0.74 2.26 -0.40
C GLY A 278 1.74 2.86 0.58
N GLY A 279 1.52 4.09 1.05
CA GLY A 279 2.22 4.73 2.17
C GLY A 279 3.73 4.91 2.04
N GLY A 280 4.39 4.36 1.00
CA GLY A 280 5.86 4.38 0.88
C GLY A 280 6.58 3.79 2.09
N THR A 281 5.93 2.91 2.86
CA THR A 281 6.45 2.43 4.14
C THR A 281 7.59 1.46 3.90
N ARG A 282 8.70 1.63 4.63
CA ARG A 282 9.79 0.66 4.65
C ARG A 282 9.47 -0.43 5.68
N ALA A 283 9.54 -1.69 5.28
CA ALA A 283 9.26 -2.83 6.16
C ALA A 283 10.33 -3.92 6.03
N THR A 284 10.50 -4.71 7.08
CA THR A 284 11.26 -5.97 6.99
C THR A 284 10.35 -7.05 6.40
N ARG A 285 10.80 -7.69 5.32
CA ARG A 285 10.05 -8.73 4.60
C ARG A 285 10.88 -9.99 4.47
N TYR A 286 10.21 -11.14 4.44
CA TYR A 286 10.84 -12.45 4.34
C TYR A 286 10.40 -13.09 3.03
N TYR A 287 11.33 -13.69 2.32
CA TYR A 287 11.12 -14.19 0.97
C TYR A 287 11.58 -15.64 0.85
N ARG A 288 10.78 -16.43 0.13
CA ARG A 288 11.12 -17.79 -0.31
C ARG A 288 12.13 -17.74 -1.45
N GLY A 289 12.78 -18.87 -1.72
CA GLY A 289 13.68 -19.01 -2.86
C GLY A 289 14.95 -18.18 -2.68
N LYS A 290 15.43 -17.58 -3.78
CA LYS A 290 16.71 -16.87 -3.82
C LYS A 290 16.52 -15.37 -4.05
N LEU A 291 17.51 -14.59 -3.62
CA LEU A 291 17.60 -13.16 -3.94
C LEU A 291 18.73 -12.93 -4.94
N VAL A 292 18.46 -12.18 -6.01
CA VAL A 292 19.47 -11.77 -6.99
C VAL A 292 19.72 -10.28 -6.82
N ILE A 293 20.98 -9.94 -6.55
CA ILE A 293 21.45 -8.58 -6.31
C ILE A 293 22.34 -8.19 -7.47
N LEU A 294 21.95 -7.13 -8.17
CA LEU A 294 22.72 -6.58 -9.29
C LEU A 294 23.23 -5.19 -8.94
N ARG A 295 24.53 -4.95 -9.14
CA ARG A 295 25.10 -3.61 -9.15
C ARG A 295 24.78 -2.90 -10.46
N GLN A 296 24.21 -1.71 -10.35
CA GLN A 296 24.00 -0.77 -11.44
C GLN A 296 24.75 0.54 -11.16
N SER A 297 24.81 1.42 -12.15
CA SER A 297 25.44 2.75 -12.00
C SER A 297 24.76 3.59 -10.91
N GLN A 298 23.43 3.50 -10.83
CA GLN A 298 22.58 4.29 -9.94
C GLN A 298 22.30 3.64 -8.57
N GLY A 299 22.83 2.44 -8.29
CA GLY A 299 22.55 1.74 -7.03
C GLY A 299 22.56 0.21 -7.18
N LEU A 300 21.89 -0.47 -6.26
CA LEU A 300 21.57 -1.89 -6.37
C LEU A 300 20.16 -2.10 -6.90
N ARG A 301 19.98 -3.20 -7.63
CA ARG A 301 18.68 -3.79 -7.92
C ARG A 301 18.55 -5.10 -7.17
N LEU A 302 17.39 -5.32 -6.56
CA LEU A 302 17.05 -6.51 -5.81
C LEU A 302 15.89 -7.22 -6.48
N ASN A 303 16.08 -8.49 -6.80
CA ASN A 303 15.03 -9.37 -7.28
C ASN A 303 14.86 -10.56 -6.36
N ASN A 304 13.63 -11.04 -6.21
CA ASN A 304 13.34 -12.35 -5.63
C ASN A 304 13.00 -13.34 -6.73
N VAL A 305 13.67 -14.49 -6.74
CA VAL A 305 13.45 -15.56 -7.73
C VAL A 305 12.99 -16.81 -7.01
N LEU A 306 11.80 -17.28 -7.36
CA LEU A 306 11.14 -18.39 -6.69
C LEU A 306 10.17 -19.14 -7.62
N PRO A 307 9.83 -20.42 -7.35
CA PRO A 307 8.80 -21.14 -8.10
C PRO A 307 7.43 -20.44 -8.04
N LEU A 308 6.62 -20.59 -9.09
CA LEU A 308 5.30 -19.95 -9.22
C LEU A 308 4.39 -20.11 -7.99
N GLU A 309 4.19 -21.33 -7.49
CA GLU A 309 3.32 -21.56 -6.32
C GLU A 309 3.86 -20.90 -5.04
N ASN A 310 5.18 -20.83 -4.89
CA ASN A 310 5.81 -20.12 -3.77
C ASN A 310 5.63 -18.60 -3.89
N TYR A 311 5.59 -18.06 -5.11
CA TYR A 311 5.23 -16.66 -5.36
C TYR A 311 3.76 -16.39 -5.01
N LEU A 312 2.86 -17.25 -5.49
CA LEU A 312 1.42 -17.10 -5.26
C LEU A 312 1.03 -17.18 -3.78
N ALA A 313 1.77 -17.90 -2.96
CA ALA A 313 1.58 -17.91 -1.50
C ALA A 313 1.68 -16.50 -0.88
N GLY A 314 2.60 -15.67 -1.37
CA GLY A 314 2.77 -14.29 -0.91
C GLY A 314 1.90 -13.26 -1.64
N VAL A 315 1.22 -13.65 -2.72
CA VAL A 315 0.28 -12.79 -3.49
C VAL A 315 -1.15 -12.97 -3.01
N LEU A 316 -1.61 -14.21 -2.87
CA LEU A 316 -3.03 -14.50 -2.67
C LEU A 316 -3.64 -13.78 -1.46
N PRO A 317 -2.99 -13.70 -0.28
CA PRO A 317 -3.49 -12.94 0.87
C PRO A 317 -3.42 -11.42 0.70
N GLY A 318 -2.54 -10.92 -0.17
CA GLY A 318 -2.46 -9.51 -0.52
C GLY A 318 -3.61 -9.07 -1.44
N GLU A 319 -4.15 -10.01 -2.22
CA GLU A 319 -5.23 -9.74 -3.18
C GLU A 319 -6.63 -10.04 -2.63
N MET A 320 -6.78 -11.08 -1.82
CA MET A 320 -8.07 -11.49 -1.27
C MET A 320 -7.92 -11.85 0.22
N PRO A 321 -8.74 -11.26 1.12
CA PRO A 321 -8.69 -11.59 2.54
C PRO A 321 -8.86 -13.09 2.78
N ALA A 322 -7.97 -13.69 3.57
CA ALA A 322 -7.92 -15.13 3.73
C ALA A 322 -9.11 -15.72 4.52
N GLU A 323 -9.86 -14.87 5.20
CA GLU A 323 -11.11 -15.20 5.90
C GLU A 323 -12.30 -15.36 4.94
N TRP A 324 -12.19 -14.90 3.69
CA TRP A 324 -13.25 -15.07 2.70
C TRP A 324 -13.49 -16.56 2.36
N PRO A 325 -14.62 -16.89 1.72
CA PRO A 325 -15.00 -18.27 1.42
C PRO A 325 -13.92 -19.00 0.63
N LEU A 326 -13.74 -20.29 0.96
CA LEU A 326 -12.64 -21.08 0.38
C LEU A 326 -12.75 -21.20 -1.14
N GLU A 327 -13.97 -21.31 -1.68
CA GLU A 327 -14.17 -21.37 -3.14
C GLU A 327 -13.80 -20.06 -3.83
N ALA A 328 -14.00 -18.91 -3.19
CA ALA A 328 -13.53 -17.62 -3.71
C ALA A 328 -12.00 -17.53 -3.71
N LEU A 329 -11.34 -18.00 -2.65
CA LEU A 329 -9.88 -18.10 -2.59
C LEU A 329 -9.32 -19.05 -3.67
N LYS A 330 -10.00 -20.17 -3.92
CA LYS A 330 -9.66 -21.12 -5.01
C LYS A 330 -9.80 -20.46 -6.37
N ALA A 331 -10.89 -19.74 -6.62
CA ALA A 331 -11.10 -19.00 -7.87
C ALA A 331 -10.00 -17.93 -8.06
N GLN A 332 -9.72 -17.13 -7.03
CA GLN A 332 -8.65 -16.12 -7.05
C GLN A 332 -7.27 -16.76 -7.28
N ALA A 333 -6.98 -17.94 -6.71
CA ALA A 333 -5.73 -18.65 -6.94
C ALA A 333 -5.54 -19.03 -8.43
N VAL A 334 -6.60 -19.52 -9.09
CA VAL A 334 -6.58 -19.85 -10.52
C VAL A 334 -6.40 -18.58 -11.38
N VAL A 335 -7.12 -17.51 -11.03
CA VAL A 335 -7.04 -16.19 -11.69
C VAL A 335 -5.64 -15.60 -11.57
N ALA A 336 -5.09 -15.50 -10.35
CA ALA A 336 -3.76 -14.95 -10.09
C ALA A 336 -2.65 -15.78 -10.75
N ARG A 337 -2.77 -17.12 -10.76
CA ARG A 337 -1.83 -18.01 -11.47
C ARG A 337 -1.83 -17.76 -12.97
N THR A 338 -3.01 -17.65 -13.57
CA THR A 338 -3.16 -17.41 -15.01
C THR A 338 -2.60 -16.05 -15.39
N ASP A 339 -2.92 -15.01 -14.62
CA ASP A 339 -2.44 -13.64 -14.85
C ASP A 339 -0.91 -13.54 -14.70
N THR A 340 -0.36 -14.13 -13.63
CA THR A 340 1.10 -14.17 -13.41
C THR A 340 1.84 -14.78 -14.59
N LEU A 341 1.36 -15.93 -15.09
CA LEU A 341 1.97 -16.62 -16.23
C LEU A 341 1.93 -15.80 -17.51
N ARG A 342 0.84 -15.04 -17.73
CA ARG A 342 0.73 -14.12 -18.86
C ARG A 342 1.66 -12.92 -18.75
N ARG A 343 1.96 -12.48 -17.52
CA ARG A 343 2.80 -11.32 -17.24
C ARG A 343 4.29 -11.63 -17.17
N LEU A 344 4.71 -12.89 -17.26
CA LEU A 344 6.14 -13.21 -17.27
C LEU A 344 6.86 -12.43 -18.38
N GLY A 345 8.01 -11.84 -18.04
CA GLY A 345 8.76 -10.95 -18.94
C GLY A 345 8.17 -9.55 -19.17
N THR A 346 7.07 -9.13 -18.52
CA THR A 346 6.50 -7.77 -18.67
C THR A 346 7.56 -6.69 -18.40
N HIS A 347 8.44 -6.94 -17.43
CA HIS A 347 9.50 -6.02 -17.03
C HIS A 347 10.90 -6.45 -17.50
N TRP A 348 11.00 -7.14 -18.65
CA TRP A 348 12.28 -7.67 -19.14
C TRP A 348 13.35 -6.58 -19.29
N LYS A 349 12.96 -5.35 -19.65
CA LYS A 349 13.87 -4.19 -19.77
C LYS A 349 14.45 -3.76 -18.43
N GLN A 350 13.69 -3.93 -17.35
CA GLN A 350 14.11 -3.69 -15.96
C GLN A 350 14.86 -4.91 -15.38
N GLY A 351 14.78 -6.07 -16.04
CA GLY A 351 15.50 -7.29 -15.69
C GLY A 351 14.81 -8.14 -14.63
N PHE A 352 13.47 -8.14 -14.64
CA PHE A 352 12.61 -9.04 -13.86
C PHE A 352 11.30 -9.32 -14.63
N ASP A 353 10.52 -10.30 -14.19
CA ASP A 353 9.25 -10.67 -14.84
C ASP A 353 8.12 -9.74 -14.43
N VAL A 354 7.89 -9.62 -13.12
CA VAL A 354 6.76 -8.91 -12.49
C VAL A 354 7.24 -7.99 -11.37
N CYS A 355 6.54 -6.87 -11.12
CA CYS A 355 6.82 -6.00 -9.98
C CYS A 355 6.03 -6.45 -8.73
N ASN A 356 6.45 -5.97 -7.56
CA ASN A 356 5.80 -6.26 -6.27
C ASN A 356 4.72 -5.23 -5.89
N THR A 357 4.10 -4.58 -6.87
CA THR A 357 3.08 -3.54 -6.67
C THR A 357 1.77 -3.93 -7.37
N PRO A 358 0.64 -3.25 -7.07
CA PRO A 358 -0.66 -3.52 -7.71
C PRO A 358 -0.68 -3.40 -9.24
N HIS A 359 0.39 -2.88 -9.87
CA HIS A 359 0.56 -2.93 -11.32
C HIS A 359 0.63 -4.38 -11.85
N CYS A 360 1.30 -5.28 -11.10
CA CYS A 360 1.36 -6.70 -11.41
C CYS A 360 0.54 -7.52 -10.42
N ALA A 361 0.92 -7.50 -9.14
CA ALA A 361 0.18 -8.11 -8.04
C ALA A 361 0.78 -7.64 -6.71
N GLU A 362 -0.04 -7.60 -5.66
CA GLU A 362 0.40 -7.23 -4.32
C GLU A 362 1.24 -8.38 -3.68
N TYR A 363 2.57 -8.32 -3.81
CA TYR A 363 3.48 -9.35 -3.30
C TYR A 363 4.14 -8.97 -1.96
N ASN A 364 3.66 -9.58 -0.87
CA ASN A 364 4.05 -9.22 0.50
C ASN A 364 5.00 -10.22 1.20
N GLY A 365 5.40 -11.28 0.49
CA GLY A 365 6.31 -12.30 1.02
C GLY A 365 5.69 -13.16 2.12
N VAL A 366 6.56 -13.85 2.87
CA VAL A 366 6.19 -14.98 3.75
C VAL A 366 5.30 -14.57 4.92
N LEU A 367 5.50 -13.38 5.49
CA LEU A 367 4.71 -12.96 6.66
C LEU A 367 3.25 -12.63 6.32
N ALA A 368 2.90 -12.49 5.04
CA ALA A 368 1.52 -12.33 4.61
C ALA A 368 0.82 -13.68 4.36
N GLU A 369 1.55 -14.79 4.33
CA GLU A 369 0.98 -16.10 4.03
C GLU A 369 -0.05 -16.52 5.08
N HIS A 370 -1.12 -17.18 4.62
CA HIS A 370 -2.20 -17.63 5.48
C HIS A 370 -2.57 -19.09 5.18
N PRO A 371 -2.79 -19.97 6.19
CA PRO A 371 -3.10 -21.38 5.97
C PRO A 371 -4.28 -21.66 5.03
N ARG A 372 -5.35 -20.85 5.10
CA ARG A 372 -6.51 -20.97 4.18
C ARG A 372 -6.16 -20.63 2.72
N ALA A 373 -5.30 -19.64 2.50
CA ALA A 373 -4.82 -19.28 1.17
C ALA A 373 -3.92 -20.39 0.60
N LEU A 374 -3.05 -20.97 1.44
CA LEU A 374 -2.23 -22.13 1.08
C LEU A 374 -3.11 -23.33 0.69
N ALA A 375 -4.15 -23.63 1.48
CA ALA A 375 -5.10 -24.70 1.16
C ALA A 375 -5.81 -24.48 -0.20
N ALA A 376 -6.17 -23.23 -0.53
CA ALA A 376 -6.75 -22.89 -1.83
C ALA A 376 -5.76 -23.08 -2.99
N LEU A 377 -4.48 -22.70 -2.81
CA LEU A 377 -3.42 -22.92 -3.79
C LEU A 377 -3.17 -24.41 -4.02
N GLU A 378 -3.12 -25.20 -2.95
CA GLU A 378 -2.91 -26.65 -3.05
C GLU A 378 -4.05 -27.34 -3.80
N ALA A 379 -5.30 -27.02 -3.45
CA ALA A 379 -6.49 -27.58 -4.08
C ALA A 379 -6.66 -27.20 -5.57
N THR A 380 -5.99 -26.13 -6.01
CA THR A 380 -6.10 -25.61 -7.39
C THR A 380 -4.80 -25.65 -8.17
N GLY A 381 -3.71 -26.17 -7.60
CA GLY A 381 -2.42 -25.95 -8.22
C GLY A 381 -2.28 -26.63 -9.59
N GLY A 382 -1.61 -25.92 -10.49
CA GLY A 382 -1.57 -26.23 -11.92
C GLY A 382 -2.83 -25.83 -12.71
N ARG A 383 -3.99 -25.54 -12.09
CA ARG A 383 -5.18 -25.08 -12.82
C ARG A 383 -5.00 -23.65 -13.32
N ARG A 384 -5.35 -23.44 -14.59
CA ARG A 384 -5.17 -22.19 -15.35
C ARG A 384 -6.38 -22.00 -16.25
N LEU A 385 -6.71 -20.74 -16.58
CA LEU A 385 -7.78 -20.42 -17.53
C LEU A 385 -7.20 -20.25 -18.93
N TYR A 386 -7.91 -20.78 -19.93
CA TYR A 386 -7.52 -20.71 -21.34
C TYR A 386 -8.66 -20.16 -22.19
N ARG A 387 -8.32 -19.37 -23.21
CA ARG A 387 -9.22 -18.89 -24.25
C ARG A 387 -8.52 -19.07 -25.61
N GLY A 388 -9.15 -19.82 -26.52
CA GLY A 388 -8.57 -20.09 -27.85
C GLY A 388 -7.19 -20.76 -27.79
N GLY A 389 -6.99 -21.70 -26.87
CA GLY A 389 -5.72 -22.43 -26.70
C GLY A 389 -4.57 -21.63 -26.07
N ARG A 390 -4.80 -20.35 -25.72
CA ARG A 390 -3.83 -19.49 -25.00
C ARG A 390 -4.32 -19.20 -23.59
N LEU A 391 -3.43 -18.85 -22.67
CA LEU A 391 -3.83 -18.41 -21.33
C LEU A 391 -4.83 -17.25 -21.45
N ALA A 392 -5.93 -17.29 -20.72
CA ALA A 392 -6.95 -16.26 -20.77
C ALA A 392 -6.48 -14.98 -20.05
N PRO A 393 -6.82 -13.77 -20.54
CA PRO A 393 -6.63 -12.54 -19.77
C PRO A 393 -7.59 -12.55 -18.56
N THR A 394 -7.02 -12.61 -17.35
CA THR A 394 -7.77 -12.78 -16.10
C THR A 394 -7.60 -11.57 -15.19
N PHE A 395 -7.98 -10.38 -15.69
CA PHE A 395 -7.99 -9.17 -14.89
C PHE A 395 -8.96 -9.30 -13.71
N TYR A 396 -8.65 -8.67 -12.59
CA TYR A 396 -9.47 -8.75 -11.39
C TYR A 396 -9.47 -7.43 -10.61
N SER A 397 -10.55 -7.16 -9.89
CA SER A 397 -10.68 -5.98 -9.03
C SER A 397 -11.56 -6.25 -7.82
N HIS A 398 -11.42 -5.42 -6.78
CA HIS A 398 -12.11 -5.60 -5.51
C HIS A 398 -13.63 -5.67 -5.66
N ALA A 399 -14.24 -4.64 -6.25
CA ALA A 399 -15.69 -4.57 -6.43
C ALA A 399 -16.05 -3.89 -7.76
N CYS A 400 -16.93 -4.49 -8.54
CA CYS A 400 -17.37 -3.94 -9.84
C CYS A 400 -18.45 -2.85 -9.70
N GLY A 401 -19.04 -2.66 -8.50
CA GLY A 401 -20.09 -1.67 -8.29
C GLY A 401 -21.47 -2.09 -8.82
N GLY A 402 -21.61 -3.37 -9.17
CA GLY A 402 -22.83 -4.04 -9.61
C GLY A 402 -22.78 -4.52 -11.07
N MET A 403 -21.78 -4.08 -11.84
CA MET A 403 -21.54 -4.56 -13.21
C MET A 403 -20.05 -4.54 -13.53
N THR A 404 -19.55 -5.60 -14.17
CA THR A 404 -18.16 -5.60 -14.67
C THR A 404 -18.01 -4.64 -15.85
N GLN A 405 -16.77 -4.35 -16.21
CA GLN A 405 -16.42 -3.43 -17.28
C GLN A 405 -15.78 -4.16 -18.46
N ASP A 406 -16.05 -3.68 -19.68
CA ASP A 406 -15.35 -4.17 -20.86
C ASP A 406 -13.88 -3.70 -20.89
N ALA A 407 -12.99 -4.59 -21.29
CA ALA A 407 -11.55 -4.33 -21.28
C ALA A 407 -11.12 -3.31 -22.35
N ALA A 408 -11.74 -3.33 -23.54
CA ALA A 408 -11.46 -2.35 -24.58
C ALA A 408 -11.97 -0.96 -24.20
N ASP A 409 -13.11 -0.89 -23.51
CA ASP A 409 -13.60 0.37 -22.94
C ASP A 409 -12.68 0.93 -21.83
N ALA A 410 -12.00 0.07 -21.07
CA ALA A 410 -11.09 0.48 -20.00
C ALA A 410 -9.70 0.91 -20.50
N TRP A 411 -9.14 0.20 -21.49
CA TRP A 411 -7.73 0.33 -21.90
C TRP A 411 -7.50 0.51 -23.41
N GLY A 412 -8.56 0.61 -24.21
CA GLY A 412 -8.50 0.69 -25.68
C GLY A 412 -8.43 -0.68 -26.35
N GLU A 413 -8.51 -0.70 -27.68
CA GLU A 413 -8.42 -1.95 -28.45
C GLU A 413 -7.02 -2.59 -28.35
N GLY A 414 -6.97 -3.92 -28.31
CA GLY A 414 -5.73 -4.66 -28.12
C GLY A 414 -5.91 -6.15 -28.34
N LYS A 415 -4.80 -6.87 -28.55
CA LYS A 415 -4.79 -8.32 -28.89
C LYS A 415 -5.43 -9.21 -27.83
N ASP A 416 -5.56 -8.73 -26.60
CA ASP A 416 -6.15 -9.44 -25.47
C ASP A 416 -7.61 -9.05 -25.20
N PHE A 417 -8.12 -8.06 -25.91
CA PHE A 417 -9.45 -7.52 -25.74
C PHE A 417 -10.29 -7.95 -26.94
N SER A 418 -11.46 -8.52 -26.67
CA SER A 418 -12.40 -8.92 -27.72
C SER A 418 -13.53 -7.93 -27.69
N ALA A 419 -13.91 -7.44 -28.87
CA ALA A 419 -15.02 -6.52 -29.07
C ALA A 419 -16.38 -7.09 -28.60
N ASP A 420 -16.43 -8.39 -28.27
CA ASP A 420 -17.63 -9.10 -27.81
C ASP A 420 -17.75 -9.15 -26.28
N SER A 421 -16.79 -8.58 -25.55
CA SER A 421 -16.88 -8.49 -24.09
C SER A 421 -17.84 -7.36 -23.71
N CYS A 422 -18.83 -7.73 -22.89
CA CYS A 422 -19.86 -6.82 -22.37
C CYS A 422 -19.67 -6.66 -20.87
N GLY A 423 -20.20 -5.57 -20.29
CA GLY A 423 -20.36 -5.49 -18.84
C GLY A 423 -21.35 -6.55 -18.36
N ILE A 424 -20.89 -7.44 -17.48
CA ILE A 424 -21.70 -8.52 -16.91
C ILE A 424 -22.37 -8.01 -15.64
N TYR A 425 -23.69 -8.16 -15.57
CA TYR A 425 -24.47 -7.83 -14.38
C TYR A 425 -24.13 -8.79 -13.23
N ASP A 426 -23.84 -8.22 -12.06
CA ASP A 426 -23.32 -8.95 -10.89
C ASP A 426 -24.46 -9.59 -10.06
N GLN A 427 -25.13 -10.56 -10.67
CA GLN A 427 -26.30 -11.26 -10.12
C GLN A 427 -25.99 -12.67 -9.62
N PRO A 428 -26.82 -13.22 -8.71
CA PRO A 428 -26.76 -14.62 -8.34
C PRO A 428 -27.05 -15.55 -9.54
N GLY A 429 -26.43 -16.73 -9.54
CA GLY A 429 -26.68 -17.79 -10.52
C GLY A 429 -25.68 -17.82 -11.68
N ASN A 430 -25.86 -18.77 -12.60
CA ASN A 430 -24.92 -19.02 -13.71
C ASN A 430 -25.29 -18.27 -15.01
N SER A 431 -26.31 -17.41 -15.00
CA SER A 431 -26.70 -16.64 -16.17
C SER A 431 -25.80 -15.42 -16.37
N VAL A 432 -25.09 -15.38 -17.49
CA VAL A 432 -24.36 -14.18 -17.92
C VAL A 432 -25.36 -13.23 -18.59
N THR A 433 -25.73 -12.16 -17.91
CA THR A 433 -26.55 -11.10 -18.49
C THR A 433 -25.66 -9.93 -18.85
N CYS A 434 -25.46 -9.72 -20.14
CA CYS A 434 -24.94 -8.47 -20.67
C CYS A 434 -26.02 -7.40 -20.51
N VAL A 435 -25.76 -6.40 -19.68
CA VAL A 435 -26.63 -5.22 -19.63
C VAL A 435 -25.88 -4.06 -20.27
N SER A 436 -26.56 -3.38 -21.19
CA SER A 436 -26.06 -2.10 -21.70
C SER A 436 -26.60 -1.01 -20.79
N LEU A 437 -25.71 -0.32 -20.09
CA LEU A 437 -25.95 0.91 -19.34
C LEU A 437 -25.55 2.20 -20.11
N PRO A 438 -25.88 2.43 -21.40
CA PRO A 438 -26.17 3.80 -21.80
C PRO A 438 -27.54 4.19 -21.18
N LEU A 439 -27.60 4.15 -19.84
CA LEU A 439 -28.70 4.71 -19.09
C LEU A 439 -28.64 6.23 -19.27
N PRO A 440 -29.77 6.91 -19.51
CA PRO A 440 -29.84 8.36 -19.46
C PRO A 440 -29.15 8.91 -18.19
N PRO A 441 -28.59 10.14 -18.22
CA PRO A 441 -27.88 10.72 -17.07
C PRO A 441 -28.61 10.66 -15.72
N ARG A 442 -29.95 10.65 -15.74
CA ARG A 442 -30.81 10.47 -14.56
C ARG A 442 -30.76 9.05 -13.99
N GLU A 443 -30.80 8.05 -14.86
CA GLU A 443 -30.84 6.63 -14.48
C GLU A 443 -29.48 6.13 -14.01
N ILE A 444 -28.38 6.52 -14.67
CA ILE A 444 -27.03 6.22 -14.15
C ILE A 444 -26.78 6.90 -12.80
N ARG A 445 -27.33 8.10 -12.59
CA ARG A 445 -27.29 8.79 -11.29
C ARG A 445 -28.08 8.02 -10.23
N ALA A 446 -29.29 7.55 -10.56
CA ALA A 446 -30.09 6.73 -9.66
C ALA A 446 -29.37 5.42 -9.31
N TRP A 447 -28.76 4.75 -10.30
CA TRP A 447 -27.98 3.54 -10.12
C TRP A 447 -26.81 3.75 -9.15
N ILE A 448 -25.99 4.77 -9.38
CA ILE A 448 -24.83 5.10 -8.54
C ILE A 448 -25.28 5.56 -7.14
N ALA A 449 -26.42 6.25 -7.01
CA ALA A 449 -26.95 6.65 -5.71
C ALA A 449 -27.63 5.50 -4.94
N SER A 450 -28.02 4.43 -5.63
CA SER A 450 -28.71 3.28 -5.03
C SER A 450 -27.75 2.18 -4.54
N ARG A 451 -28.29 1.27 -3.73
CA ARG A 451 -27.64 0.00 -3.35
C ARG A 451 -28.48 -1.18 -3.84
N PRO A 452 -28.34 -1.59 -5.12
CA PRO A 452 -29.12 -2.69 -5.68
C PRO A 452 -28.71 -4.03 -5.05
N ASP A 453 -29.58 -5.04 -5.15
CA ASP A 453 -29.27 -6.42 -4.75
C ASP A 453 -28.36 -7.09 -5.80
N VAL A 454 -27.06 -6.84 -5.65
CA VAL A 454 -25.97 -7.39 -6.47
C VAL A 454 -24.94 -8.04 -5.56
N LEU A 455 -24.23 -9.06 -6.04
CA LEU A 455 -23.33 -9.87 -5.21
C LEU A 455 -22.24 -9.04 -4.52
N CYS A 456 -21.60 -8.11 -5.23
CA CYS A 456 -20.55 -7.25 -4.67
C CYS A 456 -21.08 -6.15 -3.73
N ALA A 457 -22.40 -6.04 -3.53
CA ALA A 457 -23.00 -5.19 -2.50
C ALA A 457 -23.08 -5.87 -1.13
N ASP A 458 -22.70 -7.15 -1.01
CA ASP A 458 -22.68 -7.84 0.29
C ASP A 458 -21.66 -7.20 1.23
N SER A 459 -22.12 -6.69 2.38
CA SER A 459 -21.29 -5.96 3.33
C SER A 459 -20.22 -6.81 4.03
N ARG A 460 -20.31 -8.15 3.94
CA ARG A 460 -19.26 -9.06 4.43
C ARG A 460 -17.99 -8.97 3.59
N TYR A 461 -18.15 -8.67 2.30
CA TYR A 461 -17.08 -8.72 1.30
C TYR A 461 -16.78 -7.39 0.64
N SER A 462 -17.71 -6.43 0.66
CA SER A 462 -17.47 -5.06 0.24
C SER A 462 -18.02 -4.07 1.26
N GLY A 463 -17.12 -3.33 1.91
CA GLY A 463 -17.50 -2.24 2.79
C GLY A 463 -18.36 -1.20 2.05
N ILE A 464 -19.21 -0.46 2.78
CA ILE A 464 -20.13 0.53 2.18
C ILE A 464 -19.37 1.49 1.26
N ALA A 465 -18.25 2.02 1.74
CA ALA A 465 -17.37 2.92 0.97
C ALA A 465 -16.71 2.23 -0.25
N SER A 466 -16.48 0.92 -0.21
CA SER A 466 -15.88 0.15 -1.30
C SER A 466 -16.87 -0.09 -2.44
N PHE A 467 -18.14 -0.25 -2.10
CA PHE A 467 -19.22 -0.44 -3.06
C PHE A 467 -19.77 0.90 -3.60
N ARG A 468 -19.88 1.93 -2.75
CA ARG A 468 -20.29 3.31 -3.10
C ARG A 468 -19.42 4.32 -2.39
N TRP A 469 -18.83 5.26 -3.12
CA TRP A 469 -17.87 6.21 -2.56
C TRP A 469 -18.15 7.65 -2.96
N VAL A 470 -17.64 8.57 -2.15
CA VAL A 470 -17.64 10.00 -2.44
C VAL A 470 -16.22 10.53 -2.35
N LYS A 471 -15.80 11.31 -3.33
CA LYS A 471 -14.56 12.10 -3.27
C LYS A 471 -14.88 13.53 -3.65
N ILE A 472 -14.44 14.46 -2.81
CA ILE A 472 -14.53 15.89 -3.08
C ILE A 472 -13.13 16.35 -3.42
N PHE A 473 -13.01 17.15 -4.49
CA PHE A 473 -11.79 17.88 -4.79
C PHE A 473 -12.02 19.38 -4.65
N SER A 474 -11.09 20.05 -4.00
CA SER A 474 -10.94 21.51 -4.08
C SER A 474 -10.18 21.93 -5.34
N GLN A 475 -10.22 23.22 -5.64
CA GLN A 475 -9.38 23.84 -6.66
C GLN A 475 -7.89 23.52 -6.45
N ASP A 476 -7.38 23.64 -5.22
CA ASP A 476 -5.97 23.46 -4.89
C ASP A 476 -5.52 22.00 -5.04
N GLU A 477 -6.38 21.04 -4.70
CA GLU A 477 -6.10 19.61 -4.94
C GLU A 477 -5.98 19.33 -6.44
N LEU A 478 -6.92 19.81 -7.26
CA LEU A 478 -6.86 19.63 -8.71
C LEU A 478 -5.66 20.35 -9.34
N LYS A 479 -5.37 21.59 -8.91
CA LYS A 479 -4.19 22.35 -9.33
C LYS A 479 -2.91 21.56 -9.05
N THR A 480 -2.75 21.06 -7.83
CA THR A 480 -1.57 20.27 -7.42
C THR A 480 -1.33 19.07 -8.33
N MET A 481 -2.41 18.42 -8.80
CA MET A 481 -2.32 17.26 -9.69
C MET A 481 -2.09 17.64 -11.17
N LEU A 482 -2.61 18.77 -11.62
CA LEU A 482 -2.70 19.13 -13.04
C LEU A 482 -1.64 20.14 -13.49
N GLU A 483 -1.27 21.09 -12.66
CA GLU A 483 -0.32 22.16 -12.98
C GLU A 483 1.07 21.64 -13.36
N PRO A 484 1.70 20.68 -12.63
CA PRO A 484 3.08 20.27 -12.93
C PRO A 484 3.28 19.65 -14.31
N ARG A 485 2.22 19.08 -14.89
CA ARG A 485 2.29 18.35 -16.17
C ARG A 485 1.50 19.00 -17.30
N PHE A 486 0.43 19.73 -16.97
CA PHE A 486 -0.51 20.27 -17.95
C PHE A 486 -0.68 21.79 -17.84
N HIS A 487 0.01 22.44 -16.90
CA HIS A 487 -0.04 23.89 -16.70
C HIS A 487 -1.45 24.45 -16.51
N LEU A 488 -2.36 23.64 -15.95
CA LEU A 488 -3.72 24.04 -15.61
C LEU A 488 -3.77 24.42 -14.13
N SER A 489 -3.70 25.71 -13.83
CA SER A 489 -3.65 26.23 -12.46
C SER A 489 -5.04 26.55 -11.93
N THR A 490 -5.92 27.06 -12.79
CA THR A 490 -7.33 27.32 -12.48
C THR A 490 -8.22 26.41 -13.32
N ILE A 491 -8.88 25.48 -12.65
CA ILE A 491 -9.86 24.57 -13.25
C ILE A 491 -11.21 25.28 -13.33
N ARG A 492 -11.79 25.29 -14.53
CA ARG A 492 -13.07 25.96 -14.82
C ARG A 492 -14.19 24.96 -15.07
N LYS A 493 -13.89 23.82 -15.69
CA LYS A 493 -14.90 22.83 -16.06
C LYS A 493 -14.31 21.42 -16.10
N LEU A 494 -15.03 20.47 -15.54
CA LEU A 494 -14.83 19.03 -15.75
C LEU A 494 -16.09 18.49 -16.44
N GLU A 495 -15.91 17.80 -17.56
CA GLU A 495 -17.00 17.34 -18.41
C GLU A 495 -16.80 15.88 -18.82
N VAL A 496 -17.75 15.03 -18.44
CA VAL A 496 -17.80 13.65 -18.92
C VAL A 496 -18.29 13.67 -20.36
N LEU A 497 -17.39 13.41 -21.30
CA LEU A 497 -17.74 13.38 -22.73
C LEU A 497 -18.34 12.04 -23.13
N GLU A 498 -17.93 10.95 -22.49
CA GLU A 498 -18.32 9.61 -22.91
C GLU A 498 -18.29 8.60 -21.76
N ARG A 499 -19.22 7.65 -21.82
CA ARG A 499 -19.29 6.47 -20.94
C ARG A 499 -19.27 5.20 -21.78
N SER A 500 -18.64 4.18 -21.21
CA SER A 500 -18.71 2.79 -21.67
C SER A 500 -20.12 2.20 -21.54
N ARG A 501 -20.32 1.03 -22.14
CA ARG A 501 -21.57 0.27 -22.01
C ARG A 501 -21.88 -0.10 -20.57
N SER A 502 -20.91 -0.16 -19.67
CA SER A 502 -21.12 -0.47 -18.24
C SER A 502 -21.22 0.79 -17.37
N GLY A 503 -21.36 1.97 -17.99
CA GLY A 503 -21.54 3.24 -17.31
C GLY A 503 -20.26 3.89 -16.77
N TYR A 504 -19.10 3.23 -16.85
CA TYR A 504 -17.81 3.81 -16.48
C TYR A 504 -17.47 4.98 -17.41
N VAL A 505 -16.94 6.07 -16.86
CA VAL A 505 -16.44 7.22 -17.61
C VAL A 505 -15.24 6.78 -18.45
N ARG A 506 -15.41 6.86 -19.78
CA ARG A 506 -14.36 6.54 -20.76
C ARG A 506 -13.53 7.78 -21.09
N THR A 507 -14.19 8.93 -21.21
CA THR A 507 -13.56 10.19 -21.61
C THR A 507 -13.99 11.33 -20.69
N LEU A 508 -13.01 12.01 -20.08
CA LEU A 508 -13.20 13.19 -19.25
C LEU A 508 -12.40 14.36 -19.81
N LYS A 509 -13.06 15.47 -20.12
CA LYS A 509 -12.41 16.73 -20.49
C LYS A 509 -12.27 17.64 -19.28
N ILE A 510 -11.09 18.19 -19.09
CA ILE A 510 -10.79 19.17 -18.03
C ILE A 510 -10.35 20.46 -18.72
N SER A 511 -11.09 21.54 -18.48
CA SER A 511 -10.82 22.87 -19.04
C SER A 511 -10.44 23.84 -17.93
N GLY A 512 -9.43 24.67 -18.18
CA GLY A 512 -8.94 25.66 -17.24
C GLY A 512 -8.54 26.98 -17.90
N ASP A 513 -7.66 27.71 -17.23
CA ASP A 513 -7.05 28.96 -17.67
C ASP A 513 -6.16 28.81 -18.91
N HIS A 514 -5.37 27.74 -18.99
CA HIS A 514 -4.41 27.51 -20.08
C HIS A 514 -4.87 26.45 -21.09
N GLY A 515 -6.17 26.37 -21.36
CA GLY A 515 -6.77 25.48 -22.36
C GLY A 515 -7.47 24.28 -21.75
N SER A 516 -7.39 23.12 -22.40
CA SER A 516 -8.06 21.90 -21.94
C SER A 516 -7.27 20.65 -22.22
N ILE A 517 -7.39 19.66 -21.34
CA ILE A 517 -6.89 18.30 -21.53
C ILE A 517 -8.04 17.31 -21.62
N THR A 518 -7.81 16.22 -22.34
CA THR A 518 -8.75 15.09 -22.42
C THR A 518 -8.08 13.84 -21.86
N LEU A 519 -8.70 13.26 -20.84
CA LEU A 519 -8.28 12.02 -20.21
C LEU A 519 -9.15 10.87 -20.73
N GLN A 520 -8.53 9.72 -20.99
CA GLN A 520 -9.20 8.54 -21.52
C GLN A 520 -8.85 7.30 -20.70
N GLY A 521 -9.84 6.39 -20.55
CA GLY A 521 -9.68 5.11 -19.87
C GLY A 521 -9.19 5.26 -18.43
N ASP A 522 -8.33 4.36 -17.97
CA ASP A 522 -7.84 4.34 -16.59
C ASP A 522 -6.98 5.58 -16.20
N ARG A 523 -6.59 6.42 -17.18
CA ARG A 523 -5.93 7.71 -16.91
C ARG A 523 -6.83 8.68 -16.15
N VAL A 524 -8.15 8.58 -16.30
CA VAL A 524 -9.12 9.42 -15.56
C VAL A 524 -8.94 9.21 -14.05
N ARG A 525 -8.91 7.95 -13.62
CA ARG A 525 -8.75 7.57 -12.21
C ARG A 525 -7.35 7.83 -11.67
N THR A 526 -6.32 7.38 -12.41
CA THR A 526 -4.93 7.40 -11.93
C THR A 526 -4.37 8.82 -11.81
N LEU A 527 -4.78 9.74 -12.68
CA LEU A 527 -4.29 11.11 -12.70
C LEU A 527 -4.99 12.01 -11.65
N LEU A 528 -6.25 11.72 -11.32
CA LEU A 528 -7.00 12.42 -10.28
C LEU A 528 -6.73 11.83 -8.87
N GLY A 529 -5.48 11.55 -8.57
CA GLY A 529 -5.06 11.08 -7.24
C GLY A 529 -5.51 9.67 -6.88
N GLY A 530 -5.95 8.89 -7.88
CA GLY A 530 -6.43 7.52 -7.68
C GLY A 530 -7.87 7.48 -7.17
N LEU A 531 -8.85 7.83 -8.01
CA LEU A 531 -10.25 7.50 -7.70
C LEU A 531 -10.41 6.00 -7.41
N ARG A 532 -11.46 5.59 -6.70
CA ARG A 532 -11.68 4.14 -6.47
C ARG A 532 -12.02 3.41 -7.77
N SER A 533 -12.81 4.03 -8.64
CA SER A 533 -13.16 3.51 -9.97
C SER A 533 -13.44 4.67 -10.95
N ASN A 534 -13.62 4.34 -12.24
CA ASN A 534 -14.14 5.28 -13.25
C ASN A 534 -15.68 5.29 -13.31
N LEU A 535 -16.38 4.53 -12.47
CA LEU A 535 -17.83 4.51 -12.42
C LEU A 535 -18.33 5.58 -11.45
N PHE A 536 -18.45 6.82 -11.92
CA PHE A 536 -18.89 7.95 -11.09
C PHE A 536 -19.77 8.97 -11.82
N MET A 537 -20.51 9.74 -11.04
CA MET A 537 -21.13 11.01 -11.39
C MET A 537 -20.33 12.16 -10.81
N LEU A 538 -20.40 13.31 -11.47
CA LEU A 538 -19.69 14.53 -11.10
C LEU A 538 -20.69 15.67 -10.91
N LEU A 539 -20.52 16.44 -9.84
CA LEU A 539 -21.20 17.71 -9.62
C LEU A 539 -20.16 18.81 -9.33
N ALA A 540 -20.23 19.89 -10.10
CA ALA A 540 -19.44 21.09 -9.89
C ALA A 540 -20.21 22.06 -8.99
N ILE A 541 -19.58 22.55 -7.93
CA ILE A 541 -20.18 23.47 -6.95
C ILE A 541 -19.46 24.82 -7.05
N PRO A 542 -20.14 25.88 -7.53
CA PRO A 542 -19.58 27.22 -7.55
C PRO A 542 -19.63 27.88 -6.16
N GLU A 543 -18.74 28.85 -5.95
CA GLU A 543 -18.71 29.64 -4.71
C GLU A 543 -19.93 30.56 -4.61
N GLU A 544 -20.32 31.15 -5.74
CA GLU A 544 -21.50 31.98 -5.90
C GLU A 544 -22.34 31.52 -7.08
N ARG A 545 -23.65 31.82 -7.08
CA ARG A 545 -24.57 31.38 -8.13
C ARG A 545 -24.16 31.97 -9.50
N GLY A 546 -23.72 31.11 -10.41
CA GLY A 546 -23.24 31.50 -11.74
C GLY A 546 -21.72 31.73 -11.84
N GLY A 547 -20.99 31.64 -10.73
CA GLY A 547 -19.53 31.72 -10.69
C GLY A 547 -18.82 30.45 -11.14
N PHE A 548 -17.48 30.49 -11.18
CA PHE A 548 -16.69 29.29 -11.46
C PHE A 548 -16.80 28.26 -10.33
N PRO A 549 -16.76 26.96 -10.64
CA PRO A 549 -16.73 25.93 -9.61
C PRO A 549 -15.47 26.05 -8.74
N VAL A 550 -15.63 25.91 -7.43
CA VAL A 550 -14.52 25.85 -6.45
C VAL A 550 -14.37 24.46 -5.83
N ARG A 551 -15.39 23.61 -5.98
CA ARG A 551 -15.38 22.21 -5.53
C ARG A 551 -16.04 21.30 -6.56
N TRP A 552 -15.54 20.07 -6.64
CA TRP A 552 -16.11 19.00 -7.47
C TRP A 552 -16.40 17.78 -6.60
N VAL A 553 -17.66 17.36 -6.58
CA VAL A 553 -18.11 16.18 -5.86
C VAL A 553 -18.26 15.02 -6.84
N PHE A 554 -17.52 13.95 -6.58
CA PHE A 554 -17.59 12.69 -7.31
C PHE A 554 -18.35 11.69 -6.45
N TRP A 555 -19.48 11.19 -6.94
CA TRP A 555 -20.18 10.03 -6.38
C TRP A 555 -19.92 8.84 -7.27
N GLY A 556 -19.33 7.77 -6.75
CA GLY A 556 -18.99 6.62 -7.56
C GLY A 556 -19.32 5.28 -6.93
N ALA A 557 -19.10 4.24 -7.72
CA ALA A 557 -19.44 2.86 -7.43
C ALA A 557 -18.27 1.92 -7.73
N GLY A 558 -18.09 0.91 -6.88
CA GLY A 558 -17.03 -0.09 -7.01
C GLY A 558 -15.62 0.44 -6.71
N TRP A 559 -14.66 -0.48 -6.73
CA TRP A 559 -13.25 -0.25 -6.48
C TRP A 559 -12.40 -1.12 -7.41
N GLY A 560 -11.68 -0.45 -8.30
CA GLY A 560 -10.81 -1.05 -9.29
C GLY A 560 -11.25 -0.70 -10.72
N HIS A 561 -10.65 -1.37 -11.70
CA HIS A 561 -10.98 -1.18 -13.11
C HIS A 561 -12.33 -1.79 -13.51
N GLY A 562 -12.90 -2.70 -12.71
CA GLY A 562 -14.18 -3.35 -13.00
C GLY A 562 -14.11 -4.47 -14.05
N VAL A 563 -13.04 -4.54 -14.84
CA VAL A 563 -12.81 -5.60 -15.84
C VAL A 563 -12.57 -6.96 -15.20
N GLY A 564 -13.23 -8.00 -15.72
CA GLY A 564 -12.97 -9.40 -15.38
C GLY A 564 -13.54 -9.84 -14.04
N PHE A 565 -12.71 -10.46 -13.21
CA PHE A 565 -13.12 -11.13 -11.97
C PHE A 565 -13.39 -10.12 -10.84
N CYS A 566 -14.64 -10.04 -10.37
CA CYS A 566 -15.02 -9.23 -9.22
C CYS A 566 -14.79 -10.02 -7.93
N GLN A 567 -13.83 -9.60 -7.11
CA GLN A 567 -13.45 -10.33 -5.90
C GLN A 567 -14.60 -10.42 -4.90
N ALA A 568 -15.21 -9.28 -4.54
CA ALA A 568 -16.33 -9.26 -3.58
C ALA A 568 -17.55 -10.04 -4.10
N GLY A 569 -17.86 -9.91 -5.40
CA GLY A 569 -18.93 -10.67 -6.06
C GLY A 569 -18.67 -12.19 -6.00
N SER A 570 -17.43 -12.62 -6.25
CA SER A 570 -17.06 -14.04 -6.16
C SER A 570 -17.18 -14.61 -4.75
N ALA A 571 -16.87 -13.82 -3.73
CA ALA A 571 -17.03 -14.22 -2.33
C ALA A 571 -18.50 -14.35 -1.93
N ALA A 572 -19.33 -13.37 -2.32
CA ALA A 572 -20.77 -13.46 -2.12
C ALA A 572 -21.40 -14.63 -2.90
N MET A 573 -20.91 -14.94 -4.10
CA MET A 573 -21.36 -16.09 -4.89
C MET A 573 -20.96 -17.42 -4.24
N ALA A 574 -19.77 -17.51 -3.66
CA ALA A 574 -19.29 -18.73 -2.98
C ALA A 574 -20.04 -19.04 -1.66
N ASP A 575 -20.73 -18.04 -1.10
CA ASP A 575 -21.53 -18.15 0.11
C ASP A 575 -22.99 -18.55 -0.12
N LYS A 576 -23.45 -18.43 -1.37
CA LYS A 576 -24.80 -18.79 -1.81
C LYS A 576 -24.76 -20.18 -2.45
#